data_AF-A0A852JC50-F1
#
_entry.id   AF-A0A852JC50-F1
#
_cell.length_a   1.000
_cell.length_b   1.000
_cell.length_c   1.000
_cell.angle_alpha   90.00
_cell.angle_beta   90.00
_cell.angle_gamma   90.00
#
_symmetry.space_group_name_H-M   'P 1'
#
loop_
_entity.id
_entity.type
_entity.pdbx_description
1 polymer ?
#
loop_
_entity_poly.entity_id
_entity_poly.type
_entity_poly.pdbx_seq_one_letter_code
_entity_poly.pdbx_strand_id
1 'polypeptide(L)'
;PLPLSLSPQLGRTLARAQAALSWPEASWQSLPSPPVPPQCCPLSDLELRTFLGPGGRLQRPQELRLRVFHGGVEPGLRKVVWRYLLNIFPPDLSGQQRLSHLRFKAAQYQHLKASLLAWTSPRQVALVSAAVRKDVVRTDRTHPYFLGPDEGHPHLQALQDLLITFALGHPRLSYCQGMSDVASPLLAVLDDEAQAFLCFC
;
A
#
# COMPACT_ATOMS: atom_id res chain seq x y z
N PRO A 1 20.47 7.11 -26.58
CA PRO A 1 20.44 6.98 -25.10
C PRO A 1 21.84 7.22 -24.51
N LEU A 2 22.03 8.37 -23.87
CA LEU A 2 23.29 8.77 -23.21
C LEU A 2 23.47 8.00 -21.90
N PRO A 3 24.67 7.52 -21.55
CA PRO A 3 24.93 6.96 -20.22
C PRO A 3 25.08 8.10 -19.20
N LEU A 4 24.40 7.96 -18.08
CA LEU A 4 24.52 8.83 -16.90
C LEU A 4 25.96 8.78 -16.41
N SER A 5 26.69 9.91 -16.50
CA SER A 5 28.02 10.03 -15.90
C SER A 5 27.88 10.08 -14.37
N LEU A 6 28.38 9.04 -13.71
CA LEU A 6 28.52 9.00 -12.25
C LEU A 6 29.53 10.06 -11.80
N SER A 7 29.24 10.77 -10.71
CA SER A 7 30.09 11.85 -10.23
C SER A 7 31.51 11.33 -9.89
N PRO A 8 32.57 12.10 -10.17
CA PRO A 8 33.95 11.65 -9.99
C PRO A 8 34.31 11.38 -8.52
N GLN A 9 33.54 11.91 -7.58
CA GLN A 9 33.72 11.68 -6.13
C GLN A 9 33.15 10.32 -5.69
N LEU A 10 32.02 9.88 -6.28
CA LEU A 10 31.45 8.55 -6.02
C LEU A 10 32.36 7.44 -6.58
N GLY A 11 32.92 7.66 -7.78
CA GLY A 11 33.85 6.71 -8.40
C GLY A 11 35.11 6.44 -7.56
N ARG A 12 35.66 7.46 -6.90
CA ARG A 12 36.85 7.31 -6.03
C ARG A 12 36.56 6.57 -4.73
N THR A 13 35.35 6.76 -4.19
CA THR A 13 34.93 6.12 -2.93
C THR A 13 34.62 4.63 -3.17
N LEU A 14 33.97 4.32 -4.29
CA LEU A 14 33.69 2.95 -4.72
C LEU A 14 34.98 2.18 -5.03
N ALA A 15 35.92 2.80 -5.75
CA ALA A 15 37.21 2.18 -6.08
C ALA A 15 38.04 1.85 -4.84
N ARG A 16 38.00 2.70 -3.80
CA ARG A 16 38.67 2.45 -2.52
C ARG A 16 38.02 1.31 -1.73
N ALA A 17 36.68 1.21 -1.76
CA ALA A 17 35.96 0.10 -1.15
C ALA A 17 36.21 -1.23 -1.88
N GLN A 18 36.28 -1.21 -3.21
CA GLN A 18 36.59 -2.38 -4.04
C GLN A 18 38.02 -2.89 -3.81
N ALA A 19 39.00 -1.99 -3.72
CA ALA A 19 40.39 -2.34 -3.46
C ALA A 19 40.61 -2.91 -2.04
N ALA A 20 39.89 -2.40 -1.04
CA ALA A 20 40.01 -2.87 0.35
C ALA A 20 39.42 -4.27 0.58
N LEU A 21 38.48 -4.71 -0.27
CA LEU A 21 37.76 -5.97 -0.11
C LEU A 21 38.29 -7.09 -1.02
N SER A 22 39.33 -6.83 -1.84
CA SER A 22 39.87 -7.78 -2.83
C SER A 22 38.74 -8.47 -3.63
N TRP A 23 37.70 -7.70 -3.97
CA TRP A 23 36.53 -8.22 -4.67
C TRP A 23 36.94 -8.52 -6.11
N PRO A 24 36.88 -9.78 -6.60
CA PRO A 24 37.19 -10.05 -7.99
C PRO A 24 36.13 -9.36 -8.87
N GLU A 25 36.55 -8.40 -9.67
CA GLU A 25 35.75 -7.61 -10.64
C GLU A 25 34.81 -8.50 -11.50
N ALA A 26 35.15 -9.77 -11.65
CA ALA A 26 34.47 -10.75 -12.51
C ALA A 26 33.38 -11.61 -11.84
N SER A 27 33.14 -11.49 -10.53
CA SER A 27 32.24 -12.41 -9.80
C SER A 27 30.74 -12.19 -10.07
N TRP A 28 30.33 -10.99 -10.48
CA TRP A 28 28.92 -10.68 -10.77
C TRP A 28 28.52 -10.86 -12.23
N GLN A 29 29.49 -10.81 -13.15
CA GLN A 29 29.22 -10.88 -14.60
C GLN A 29 29.01 -12.31 -15.11
N SER A 30 29.29 -13.31 -14.27
CA SER A 30 29.27 -14.74 -14.62
C SER A 30 28.26 -15.55 -13.81
N LEU A 31 27.45 -14.92 -12.95
CA LEU A 31 26.35 -15.61 -12.29
C LEU A 31 25.22 -15.82 -13.31
N PRO A 32 24.76 -17.07 -13.52
CA PRO A 32 23.57 -17.30 -14.32
C PRO A 32 22.41 -16.54 -13.68
N SER A 33 21.62 -15.84 -14.51
CA SER A 33 20.38 -15.24 -14.06
C SER A 33 19.55 -16.33 -13.35
N PRO A 34 19.02 -16.06 -12.14
CA PRO A 34 18.18 -17.03 -11.46
C PRO A 34 17.04 -17.42 -12.40
N PRO A 35 16.66 -18.70 -12.45
CA PRO A 35 15.55 -19.13 -13.30
C PRO A 35 14.32 -18.30 -12.94
N VAL A 36 13.69 -17.69 -13.94
CA VAL A 36 12.41 -16.99 -13.74
C VAL A 36 11.43 -18.06 -13.22
N PRO A 37 10.92 -17.94 -11.98
CA PRO A 37 9.99 -18.93 -11.46
C PRO A 37 8.77 -19.00 -12.38
N PRO A 38 8.21 -20.20 -12.62
CA PRO A 38 7.00 -20.32 -13.42
C PRO A 38 5.93 -19.40 -12.81
N GLN A 39 5.48 -18.41 -13.59
CA GLN A 39 4.40 -17.52 -13.15
C GLN A 39 3.14 -18.37 -13.02
N CYS A 40 2.77 -18.70 -11.79
CA CYS A 40 1.49 -19.36 -11.54
C CYS A 40 0.37 -18.41 -11.98
N CYS A 41 -0.72 -18.96 -12.52
CA CYS A 41 -1.91 -18.16 -12.81
C CYS A 41 -2.33 -17.37 -11.55
N PRO A 42 -2.95 -16.18 -11.71
CA PRO A 42 -3.47 -15.43 -10.58
C PRO A 42 -4.46 -16.27 -9.77
N LEU A 43 -4.48 -16.08 -8.45
CA LEU A 43 -5.42 -16.74 -7.56
C LEU A 43 -6.85 -16.41 -8.01
N SER A 44 -7.63 -17.46 -8.33
CA SER A 44 -9.02 -17.36 -8.76
C SER A 44 -10.00 -17.49 -7.58
N ASP A 45 -11.28 -17.17 -7.82
CA ASP A 45 -12.32 -17.26 -6.77
C ASP A 45 -12.53 -18.70 -6.32
N LEU A 46 -12.52 -19.64 -7.28
CA LEU A 46 -12.63 -21.08 -7.00
C LEU A 46 -11.48 -21.56 -6.12
N GLU A 47 -10.26 -21.12 -6.44
CA GLU A 47 -9.07 -21.48 -5.66
C GLU A 47 -9.09 -20.83 -4.26
N LEU A 48 -9.48 -19.56 -4.16
CA LEU A 48 -9.62 -18.85 -2.88
C LEU A 48 -10.57 -19.59 -1.93
N ARG A 49 -11.68 -20.14 -2.43
CA ARG A 49 -12.64 -20.90 -1.63
C ARG A 49 -12.02 -22.13 -0.97
N THR A 50 -10.98 -22.72 -1.55
CA THR A 50 -10.27 -23.87 -0.94
C THR A 50 -9.51 -23.50 0.33
N PHE A 51 -9.16 -22.21 0.52
CA PHE A 51 -8.54 -21.69 1.74
C PHE A 51 -9.56 -21.35 2.84
N LEU A 52 -10.85 -21.35 2.51
CA LEU A 52 -11.94 -20.98 3.40
C LEU A 52 -12.63 -22.24 3.95
N GLY A 53 -12.77 -22.29 5.27
CA GLY A 53 -13.55 -23.32 5.97
C GLY A 53 -15.04 -22.93 6.12
N PRO A 54 -15.79 -23.70 6.92
CA PRO A 54 -17.20 -23.44 7.20
C PRO A 54 -17.46 -22.00 7.67
N GLY A 55 -18.52 -21.39 7.14
CA GLY A 55 -18.86 -19.99 7.44
C GLY A 55 -17.87 -18.96 6.86
N GLY A 56 -16.98 -19.37 5.95
CA GLY A 56 -16.01 -18.49 5.30
C GLY A 56 -14.83 -18.08 6.19
N ARG A 57 -14.46 -18.89 7.18
CA ARG A 57 -13.28 -18.63 8.03
C ARG A 57 -11.99 -18.98 7.27
N LEU A 58 -10.98 -18.14 7.33
CA LEU A 58 -9.69 -18.42 6.68
C LEU A 58 -8.91 -19.45 7.50
N GLN A 59 -8.70 -20.65 6.96
CA GLN A 59 -8.07 -21.76 7.68
C GLN A 59 -6.55 -21.80 7.51
N ARG A 60 -6.07 -21.49 6.31
CA ARG A 60 -4.66 -21.66 5.92
C ARG A 60 -4.03 -20.33 5.48
N PRO A 61 -3.85 -19.36 6.39
CA PRO A 61 -3.41 -18.02 6.05
C PRO A 61 -1.96 -17.95 5.54
N GLN A 62 -1.04 -18.80 6.04
CA GLN A 62 0.34 -18.83 5.50
C GLN A 62 0.37 -19.34 4.05
N GLU A 63 -0.37 -20.42 3.77
CA GLU A 63 -0.44 -20.99 2.42
C GLU A 63 -1.08 -20.03 1.42
N LEU A 64 -2.12 -19.30 1.84
CA LEU A 64 -2.71 -18.24 1.02
C LEU A 64 -1.66 -17.17 0.65
N ARG A 65 -0.85 -16.71 1.63
CA ARG A 65 0.22 -15.72 1.37
C ARG A 65 1.25 -16.25 0.39
N LEU A 66 1.69 -17.49 0.56
CA LEU A 66 2.64 -18.13 -0.34
C LEU A 66 2.06 -18.29 -1.76
N ARG A 67 0.78 -18.66 -1.85
CA ARG A 67 0.09 -18.80 -3.14
C ARG A 67 -0.03 -17.47 -3.87
N VAL A 68 -0.35 -16.40 -3.15
CA VAL A 68 -0.38 -15.04 -3.71
C VAL A 68 1.02 -14.58 -4.11
N PHE A 69 2.05 -14.93 -3.33
CA PHE A 69 3.44 -14.60 -3.68
C PHE A 69 3.86 -15.20 -5.03
N HIS A 70 3.45 -16.44 -5.34
CA HIS A 70 3.85 -17.12 -6.58
C HIS A 70 3.07 -16.73 -7.85
N GLY A 71 1.82 -16.28 -7.73
CA GLY A 71 0.99 -15.99 -8.91
C GLY A 71 0.16 -14.71 -8.84
N GLY A 72 0.19 -13.99 -7.73
CA GLY A 72 -0.66 -12.83 -7.51
C GLY A 72 -2.13 -13.20 -7.34
N VAL A 73 -3.00 -12.22 -7.59
CA VAL A 73 -4.45 -12.31 -7.36
C VAL A 73 -5.18 -11.73 -8.58
N GLU A 74 -6.26 -12.37 -8.99
CA GLU A 74 -7.15 -11.82 -10.01
C GLU A 74 -7.64 -10.42 -9.60
N PRO A 75 -7.69 -9.44 -10.53
CA PRO A 75 -8.04 -8.06 -10.21
C PRO A 75 -9.32 -7.91 -9.38
N GLY A 76 -10.38 -8.67 -9.71
CA GLY A 76 -11.67 -8.60 -9.02
C GLY A 76 -11.64 -9.09 -7.56
N LEU A 77 -10.65 -9.91 -7.20
CA LEU A 77 -10.51 -10.48 -5.86
C LEU A 77 -9.59 -9.67 -4.95
N ARG A 78 -8.80 -8.73 -5.48
CA ARG A 78 -7.83 -7.94 -4.70
C ARG A 78 -8.50 -7.26 -3.50
N LYS A 79 -9.68 -6.66 -3.69
CA LYS A 79 -10.45 -6.01 -2.60
C LYS A 79 -10.76 -6.94 -1.43
N VAL A 80 -10.90 -8.25 -1.67
CA VAL A 80 -11.13 -9.26 -0.63
C VAL A 80 -9.81 -9.79 -0.09
N VAL A 81 -8.89 -10.16 -0.98
CA VAL A 81 -7.65 -10.84 -0.62
C VAL A 81 -6.70 -9.91 0.13
N TRP A 82 -6.56 -8.65 -0.30
CA TRP A 82 -5.67 -7.68 0.34
C TRP A 82 -6.03 -7.46 1.80
N ARG A 83 -7.31 -7.48 2.17
CA ARG A 83 -7.74 -7.40 3.58
C ARG A 83 -7.21 -8.56 4.43
N TYR A 84 -7.06 -9.76 3.88
CA TYR A 84 -6.40 -10.85 4.60
C TYR A 84 -4.87 -10.66 4.68
N LEU A 85 -4.26 -10.18 3.60
CA LEU A 85 -2.80 -10.01 3.54
C LEU A 85 -2.31 -8.90 4.48
N LEU A 86 -3.08 -7.82 4.59
CA LEU A 86 -2.80 -6.64 5.42
C LEU A 86 -3.29 -6.81 6.86
N ASN A 87 -3.71 -8.02 7.26
CA ASN A 87 -4.04 -8.38 8.64
C ASN A 87 -5.07 -7.50 9.33
N ILE A 88 -6.02 -6.91 8.59
CA ILE A 88 -7.05 -6.05 9.19
C ILE A 88 -8.11 -6.84 9.98
N PHE A 89 -8.16 -8.16 9.78
CA PHE A 89 -9.09 -9.04 10.49
C PHE A 89 -8.40 -9.75 11.66
N PRO A 90 -9.00 -9.74 12.85
CA PRO A 90 -8.68 -10.70 13.89
C PRO A 90 -8.73 -12.14 13.36
N PRO A 91 -7.95 -13.06 13.95
CA PRO A 91 -7.98 -14.47 13.55
C PRO A 91 -9.39 -15.05 13.70
N ASP A 92 -9.66 -16.09 12.90
CA ASP A 92 -10.85 -16.93 12.99
C ASP A 92 -12.20 -16.27 12.74
N LEU A 93 -12.28 -15.04 12.23
CA LEU A 93 -13.60 -14.45 11.90
C LEU A 93 -14.28 -15.12 10.70
N SER A 94 -15.58 -15.41 10.85
CA SER A 94 -16.44 -15.83 9.73
C SER A 94 -16.65 -14.72 8.72
N GLY A 95 -17.16 -15.04 7.54
CA GLY A 95 -17.49 -14.05 6.51
C GLY A 95 -18.41 -12.94 7.04
N GLN A 96 -19.50 -13.32 7.71
CA GLN A 96 -20.45 -12.35 8.28
C GLN A 96 -19.80 -11.49 9.38
N GLN A 97 -19.01 -12.10 10.27
CA GLN A 97 -18.29 -11.36 11.32
C GLN A 97 -17.29 -10.37 10.71
N ARG A 98 -16.64 -10.70 9.60
CA ARG A 98 -15.73 -9.79 8.89
C ARG A 98 -16.48 -8.61 8.29
N LEU A 99 -17.65 -8.82 7.68
CA LEU A 99 -18.49 -7.70 7.20
C LEU A 99 -18.91 -6.78 8.34
N SER A 100 -19.35 -7.33 9.47
CA SER A 100 -19.69 -6.54 10.66
C SER A 100 -18.48 -5.80 11.22
N HIS A 101 -17.30 -6.45 11.24
CA HIS A 101 -16.05 -5.84 11.67
C HIS A 101 -15.67 -4.64 10.81
N LEU A 102 -15.77 -4.76 9.48
CA LEU A 102 -15.50 -3.64 8.56
C LEU A 102 -16.44 -2.47 8.82
N ARG A 103 -17.74 -2.72 8.98
CA ARG A 103 -18.72 -1.65 9.28
C ARG A 103 -18.42 -0.95 10.60
N PHE A 104 -18.11 -1.73 11.64
CA PHE A 104 -17.73 -1.18 12.94
C PHE A 104 -16.47 -0.32 12.83
N LYS A 105 -15.43 -0.83 12.18
CA LYS A 105 -14.17 -0.09 11.98
C LYS A 105 -14.34 1.15 11.12
N ALA A 106 -15.21 1.12 10.11
CA ALA A 106 -15.54 2.29 9.32
C ALA A 106 -16.22 3.38 10.17
N ALA A 107 -17.14 3.02 11.06
CA ALA A 107 -17.72 3.96 12.00
C ALA A 107 -16.67 4.54 12.98
N GLN A 108 -15.75 3.70 13.49
CA GLN A 108 -14.64 4.16 14.32
C GLN A 108 -13.75 5.16 13.57
N TYR A 109 -13.44 4.89 12.30
CA TYR A 109 -12.68 5.80 11.45
C TYR A 109 -13.37 7.17 11.29
N GLN A 110 -14.67 7.19 11.00
CA GLN A 110 -15.42 8.45 10.86
C GLN A 110 -15.40 9.27 12.16
N HIS A 111 -15.57 8.61 13.30
CA HIS A 111 -15.46 9.27 14.60
C HIS A 111 -14.05 9.79 14.88
N LEU A 112 -13.01 9.02 14.54
CA LEU A 112 -11.61 9.41 14.68
C LEU A 112 -11.31 10.65 13.83
N LYS A 113 -11.67 10.63 12.54
CA LYS A 113 -11.49 11.75 11.60
C LYS A 113 -12.12 13.04 12.14
N ALA A 114 -13.37 12.96 12.58
CA ALA A 114 -14.08 14.10 13.17
C ALA A 114 -13.40 14.62 14.45
N SER A 115 -13.01 13.71 15.36
CA SER A 115 -12.38 14.07 16.64
C SER A 115 -11.00 14.72 16.44
N LEU A 116 -10.19 14.18 15.52
CA LEU A 116 -8.88 14.73 15.19
C LEU A 116 -8.99 16.15 14.63
N LEU A 117 -9.93 16.39 13.72
CA LEU A 117 -10.16 17.74 13.18
C LEU A 117 -10.67 18.71 14.25
N ALA A 118 -11.50 18.24 15.20
CA ALA A 118 -12.03 19.07 16.27
C ALA A 118 -10.97 19.44 17.34
N TRP A 119 -10.05 18.53 17.65
CA TRP A 119 -9.06 18.71 18.73
C TRP A 119 -7.71 19.25 18.25
N THR A 120 -7.44 19.21 16.94
CA THR A 120 -6.19 19.71 16.37
C THR A 120 -6.29 21.20 16.06
N SER A 121 -5.24 21.97 16.35
CA SER A 121 -5.21 23.39 16.01
C SER A 121 -5.39 23.63 14.50
N PRO A 122 -6.13 24.68 14.07
CA PRO A 122 -6.35 24.97 12.65
C PRO A 122 -5.04 25.14 11.86
N ARG A 123 -4.01 25.72 12.50
CA ARG A 123 -2.68 25.88 11.90
C ARG A 123 -2.03 24.54 11.58
N GLN A 124 -2.10 23.58 12.51
CA GLN A 124 -1.51 22.27 12.30
C GLN A 124 -2.27 21.47 11.23
N VAL A 125 -3.60 21.52 11.24
CA VAL A 125 -4.41 20.92 10.17
C VAL A 125 -4.01 21.52 8.82
N ALA A 126 -3.93 22.85 8.70
CA ALA A 126 -3.53 23.50 7.45
C ALA A 126 -2.13 23.10 6.97
N LEU A 127 -1.15 22.96 7.87
CA LEU A 127 0.20 22.52 7.52
C LEU A 127 0.22 21.09 6.97
N VAL A 128 -0.45 20.16 7.64
CA VAL A 128 -0.55 18.76 7.20
C VAL A 128 -1.31 18.67 5.89
N SER A 129 -2.47 19.33 5.79
CA SER A 129 -3.28 19.35 4.57
C SER A 129 -2.50 19.91 3.38
N ALA A 130 -1.68 20.95 3.57
CA ALA A 130 -0.85 21.51 2.51
C ALA A 130 0.28 20.55 2.07
N ALA A 131 0.87 19.80 3.01
CA ALA A 131 1.87 18.79 2.68
C ALA A 131 1.26 17.64 1.87
N VAL A 132 0.12 17.10 2.33
CA VAL A 132 -0.61 16.05 1.63
C VAL A 132 -1.07 16.50 0.24
N ARG A 133 -1.65 17.70 0.11
CA ARG A 133 -2.18 18.20 -1.16
C ARG A 133 -1.12 18.23 -2.26
N LYS A 134 0.13 18.60 -1.92
CA LYS A 134 1.24 18.68 -2.88
C LYS A 134 1.55 17.33 -3.56
N ASP A 135 1.32 16.23 -2.87
CA ASP A 135 1.59 14.89 -3.41
C ASP A 135 0.34 14.27 -4.03
N VAL A 136 -0.85 14.52 -3.45
CA VAL A 136 -2.12 14.07 -4.03
C VAL A 136 -2.32 14.61 -5.45
N VAL A 137 -1.97 15.87 -5.73
CA VAL A 137 -2.04 16.42 -7.10
C VAL A 137 -1.08 15.77 -8.08
N ARG A 138 -0.02 15.11 -7.58
CA ARG A 138 0.97 14.36 -8.39
C ARG A 138 0.66 12.87 -8.49
N THR A 139 -0.39 12.40 -7.83
CA THR A 139 -0.83 10.99 -7.91
C THR A 139 -1.17 10.64 -9.37
N ASP A 140 -0.94 9.40 -9.75
CA ASP A 140 -1.08 8.94 -11.14
C ASP A 140 -2.47 9.24 -11.73
N ARG A 141 -2.53 10.26 -12.60
CA ARG A 141 -3.74 10.69 -13.31
C ARG A 141 -4.05 9.88 -14.56
N THR A 142 -3.15 8.98 -14.94
CA THR A 142 -3.41 8.03 -16.04
C THR A 142 -4.28 6.87 -15.56
N HIS A 143 -4.31 6.60 -14.26
CA HIS A 143 -5.17 5.58 -13.70
C HIS A 143 -6.65 6.02 -13.74
N PRO A 144 -7.58 5.21 -14.30
CA PRO A 144 -8.99 5.61 -14.48
C PRO A 144 -9.69 6.06 -13.20
N TYR A 145 -9.26 5.53 -12.05
CA TYR A 145 -9.80 5.89 -10.73
C TYR A 145 -9.51 7.34 -10.33
N PHE A 146 -8.40 7.96 -10.78
CA PHE A 146 -8.04 9.33 -10.45
C PHE A 146 -8.13 10.27 -11.67
N LEU A 147 -8.76 9.80 -12.74
CA LEU A 147 -8.94 10.54 -13.97
C LEU A 147 -10.11 11.53 -13.81
N GLY A 148 -9.86 12.80 -14.06
CA GLY A 148 -10.86 13.86 -13.91
C GLY A 148 -10.25 15.20 -13.46
N PRO A 149 -11.07 16.26 -13.37
CA PRO A 149 -10.62 17.57 -12.90
C PRO A 149 -10.16 17.49 -11.43
N ASP A 150 -9.24 18.36 -11.03
CA ASP A 150 -8.67 18.41 -9.66
C ASP A 150 -9.70 18.88 -8.64
N GLU A 151 -10.47 19.90 -9.00
CA GLU A 151 -11.44 20.54 -8.13
C GLU A 151 -12.70 19.67 -8.01
N GLY A 152 -13.07 19.31 -6.78
CA GLY A 152 -14.25 18.50 -6.51
C GLY A 152 -14.11 17.00 -6.82
N HIS A 153 -12.90 16.48 -7.07
CA HIS A 153 -12.70 15.06 -7.36
C HIS A 153 -12.92 14.19 -6.10
N PRO A 154 -13.93 13.30 -6.06
CA PRO A 154 -14.25 12.54 -4.86
C PRO A 154 -13.12 11.61 -4.40
N HIS A 155 -12.46 10.90 -5.34
CA HIS A 155 -11.37 9.99 -4.97
C HIS A 155 -10.07 10.70 -4.53
N LEU A 156 -9.75 11.87 -5.07
CA LEU A 156 -8.62 12.67 -4.57
C LEU A 156 -8.93 13.25 -3.19
N GLN A 157 -10.17 13.67 -2.95
CA GLN A 157 -10.62 14.10 -1.62
C GLN A 157 -10.50 12.95 -0.62
N ALA A 158 -10.98 11.75 -0.96
CA ALA A 158 -10.86 10.58 -0.10
C ALA A 158 -9.39 10.21 0.18
N LEU A 159 -8.51 10.30 -0.82
CA LEU A 159 -7.07 10.07 -0.64
C LEU A 159 -6.45 11.12 0.30
N GLN A 160 -6.82 12.39 0.12
CA GLN A 160 -6.36 13.48 0.97
C GLN A 160 -6.84 13.30 2.42
N ASP A 161 -8.12 12.98 2.60
CA ASP A 161 -8.74 12.79 3.91
C ASP A 161 -8.15 11.60 4.67
N LEU A 162 -7.90 10.49 3.97
CA LEU A 162 -7.21 9.32 4.52
C LEU A 162 -5.82 9.70 5.05
N LEU A 163 -5.01 10.39 4.24
CA LEU A 163 -3.64 10.75 4.58
C LEU A 163 -3.57 11.80 5.70
N ILE A 164 -4.48 12.78 5.70
CA ILE A 164 -4.60 13.77 6.79
C ILE A 164 -4.99 13.06 8.08
N THR A 165 -5.99 12.18 8.04
CA THR A 165 -6.45 11.43 9.21
C THR A 165 -5.33 10.58 9.79
N PHE A 166 -4.54 9.91 8.94
CA PHE A 166 -3.36 9.17 9.37
C PHE A 166 -2.33 10.07 10.05
N ALA A 167 -1.96 11.19 9.41
CA ALA A 167 -0.90 12.07 9.88
C ALA A 167 -1.25 12.74 11.22
N LEU A 168 -2.52 13.15 11.38
CA LEU A 168 -3.02 13.71 12.65
C LEU A 168 -3.16 12.64 13.73
N GLY A 169 -3.57 11.43 13.36
CA GLY A 169 -3.68 10.29 14.29
C GLY A 169 -2.33 9.75 14.77
N HIS A 170 -1.25 9.97 14.02
CA HIS A 170 0.09 9.52 14.35
C HIS A 170 1.12 10.66 14.32
N PRO A 171 1.08 11.64 15.24
CA PRO A 171 1.89 12.86 15.15
C PRO A 171 3.41 12.66 15.10
N ARG A 172 3.92 11.54 15.63
CA ARG A 172 5.34 11.19 15.59
C ARG A 172 5.82 10.77 14.19
N LEU A 173 4.94 10.14 13.42
CA LEU A 173 5.20 9.75 12.03
C LEU A 173 4.78 10.88 11.09
N SER A 174 3.59 11.44 11.31
CA SER A 174 2.94 12.46 10.49
C SER A 174 2.88 12.04 9.01
N TYR A 175 2.78 13.01 8.11
CA TYR A 175 2.85 12.79 6.67
C TYR A 175 4.29 12.97 6.16
N CYS A 176 4.78 11.99 5.41
CA CYS A 176 6.03 12.04 4.67
C CYS A 176 5.75 11.93 3.17
N GLN A 177 6.61 12.56 2.37
CA GLN A 177 6.48 12.53 0.91
C GLN A 177 6.51 11.08 0.39
N GLY A 178 5.60 10.77 -0.54
CA GLY A 178 5.46 9.43 -1.14
C GLY A 178 4.47 8.50 -0.44
N MET A 179 3.92 8.90 0.72
CA MET A 179 2.85 8.12 1.37
C MET A 179 1.59 8.04 0.50
N SER A 180 1.33 9.03 -0.36
CA SER A 180 0.27 8.98 -1.39
C SER A 180 0.45 7.84 -2.39
N ASP A 181 1.68 7.48 -2.73
CA ASP A 181 1.98 6.43 -3.71
C ASP A 181 1.67 5.04 -3.13
N VAL A 182 1.68 4.91 -1.80
CA VAL A 182 1.27 3.71 -1.09
C VAL A 182 -0.25 3.68 -0.84
N ALA A 183 -0.84 4.81 -0.48
CA ALA A 183 -2.27 4.90 -0.18
C ALA A 183 -3.16 4.84 -1.44
N SER A 184 -2.71 5.40 -2.56
CA SER A 184 -3.53 5.51 -3.77
C SER A 184 -3.93 4.16 -4.39
N PRO A 185 -3.07 3.12 -4.47
CA PRO A 185 -3.49 1.82 -4.99
C PRO A 185 -4.42 1.08 -4.01
N LEU A 186 -4.24 1.27 -2.69
CA LEU A 186 -5.16 0.72 -1.69
C LEU A 186 -6.56 1.30 -1.88
N LEU A 187 -6.67 2.62 -2.01
CA LEU A 187 -7.94 3.30 -2.23
C LEU A 187 -8.58 2.88 -3.56
N ALA A 188 -7.82 2.83 -4.65
CA ALA A 188 -8.33 2.42 -5.96
C ALA A 188 -8.84 0.97 -5.99
N VAL A 189 -8.24 0.07 -5.20
CA VAL A 189 -8.68 -1.34 -5.10
C VAL A 189 -9.89 -1.50 -4.17
N LEU A 190 -9.90 -0.78 -3.05
CA LEU A 190 -10.92 -0.95 -2.00
C LEU A 190 -12.18 -0.11 -2.25
N ASP A 191 -12.03 1.01 -2.95
CA ASP A 191 -13.06 1.99 -3.27
C ASP A 191 -13.88 2.45 -2.04
N ASP A 192 -13.17 2.61 -0.91
CA ASP A 192 -13.74 2.99 0.37
C ASP A 192 -12.62 3.62 1.23
N GLU A 193 -12.79 4.90 1.58
CA GLU A 193 -11.81 5.68 2.35
C GLU A 193 -11.46 5.02 3.68
N ALA A 194 -12.46 4.55 4.42
CA ALA A 194 -12.26 4.01 5.76
C ALA A 194 -11.54 2.66 5.70
N GLN A 195 -11.90 1.81 4.74
CA GLN A 195 -11.24 0.53 4.56
C GLN A 195 -9.82 0.68 4.00
N ALA A 196 -9.59 1.64 3.11
CA ALA A 196 -8.25 1.99 2.65
C ALA A 196 -7.39 2.50 3.81
N PHE A 197 -7.94 3.33 4.70
CA PHE A 197 -7.27 3.77 5.92
C PHE A 197 -6.86 2.59 6.81
N LEU A 198 -7.76 1.63 7.04
CA LEU A 198 -7.46 0.43 7.83
C LEU A 198 -6.34 -0.43 7.23
N CYS A 199 -6.29 -0.51 5.90
CA CYS A 199 -5.26 -1.24 5.17
C CYS A 199 -3.92 -0.48 5.10
N PHE A 200 -3.96 0.84 5.28
CA PHE A 200 -2.80 1.72 5.23
C PHE A 200 -2.06 1.81 6.57
N CYS A 201 -2.78 1.66 7.69
CA CYS A 201 -2.23 1.64 9.05
C CYS A 201 -1.60 0.29 9.38
#